data_AF-A0A1F5R4I2-F1
#
_entry.id   AF-A0A1F5R4I2-F1
#
_cell.length_a   1.000
_cell.length_b   1.000
_cell.length_c   1.000
_cell.angle_alpha   90.00
_cell.angle_beta   90.00
_cell.angle_gamma   90.00
#
_symmetry.space_group_name_H-M   'P 1'
#
loop_
_entity.id
_entity.type
_entity.pdbx_description
1 polymer ?
#
loop_
_entity_poly.entity_id
_entity_poly.type
_entity_poly.pdbx_seq_one_letter_code
_entity_poly.pdbx_strand_id
1 'polypeptide(L)'
;MAKLKLGIYWAATCGGCDVSVLDTHERLLKIVEAADIYFWPIAMDFKYKDVEAMEDGFLDVCLFNGAIRNSENEHLAKLLRKKSKVMVAYGACAAFGGIPALANFTTREKILEKAYQTTVSTDNPQGVYPQPSTQMPEGEITIPVFYNNVYKLSDIVAVEYTIPGCPPPADLLMIAVEAIVTGKLPPAGSTIAGEKTLCDECPLEKSEKPVITEIKRPFQVIPDGKKCLLEQGLICMGPATRSGCGTACIKVNMPCRGCFGPAKDIKDQGAKMLSALASIVKFEDEQKADKIINSMVDATGTLYRFGGANAILSPTRSKGEKP
;
A
#
# COMPACT_ATOMS: atom_id res chain seq x y z
N MET A 1 16.77 28.31 -11.61
CA MET A 1 16.25 27.21 -12.45
C MET A 1 14.73 27.30 -12.44
N ALA A 2 14.05 26.84 -13.49
CA ALA A 2 12.60 26.70 -13.44
C ALA A 2 12.24 25.66 -12.37
N LYS A 3 11.28 25.98 -11.51
CA LYS A 3 10.78 25.03 -10.51
C LYS A 3 9.98 23.92 -11.21
N LEU A 4 10.03 22.73 -10.63
CA LEU A 4 9.25 21.58 -11.11
C LEU A 4 7.77 21.81 -10.85
N LYS A 5 6.91 21.37 -11.76
CA LYS A 5 5.46 21.41 -11.57
C LYS A 5 5.00 20.11 -10.91
N LEU A 6 4.61 20.19 -9.64
CA LEU A 6 4.28 19.04 -8.79
C LEU A 6 2.77 18.92 -8.57
N GLY A 7 2.25 17.70 -8.76
CA GLY A 7 0.94 17.28 -8.26
C GLY A 7 1.07 16.23 -7.16
N ILE A 8 0.24 16.31 -6.13
CA ILE A 8 0.10 15.32 -5.07
C ILE A 8 -1.39 15.04 -4.92
N TYR A 9 -1.80 13.78 -5.00
CA TYR A 9 -3.21 13.43 -4.97
C TYR A 9 -3.48 12.17 -4.16
N TRP A 10 -4.66 12.16 -3.52
CA TRP A 10 -5.12 11.14 -2.61
C TRP A 10 -6.37 10.38 -3.15
N ALA A 11 -6.25 9.08 -3.40
CA ALA A 11 -7.35 8.24 -3.86
C ALA A 11 -7.99 7.48 -2.68
N ALA A 12 -8.20 6.16 -2.78
CA ALA A 12 -8.59 5.33 -1.64
C ALA A 12 -7.40 5.19 -0.68
N THR A 13 -7.26 6.16 0.23
CA THR A 13 -6.13 6.32 1.16
C THR A 13 -6.62 6.64 2.58
N CYS A 14 -5.68 6.73 3.52
CA CYS A 14 -5.92 7.19 4.90
C CYS A 14 -5.35 8.58 5.19
N GLY A 15 -4.79 9.27 4.20
CA GLY A 15 -4.08 10.55 4.35
C GLY A 15 -2.65 10.41 4.89
N GLY A 16 -2.22 9.22 5.30
CA GLY A 16 -0.88 9.01 5.87
C GLY A 16 0.28 9.34 4.93
N CYS A 17 0.11 9.19 3.62
CA CYS A 17 1.15 9.55 2.66
C CYS A 17 1.30 11.07 2.55
N ASP A 18 0.19 11.82 2.56
CA ASP A 18 0.22 13.28 2.64
C ASP A 18 0.90 13.76 3.92
N VAL A 19 0.56 13.15 5.06
CA VAL A 19 1.24 13.41 6.33
C VAL A 19 2.74 13.11 6.24
N SER A 20 3.16 12.04 5.55
CA SER A 20 4.60 11.77 5.38
C SER A 20 5.35 12.80 4.53
N VAL A 21 4.65 13.54 3.66
CA VAL A 21 5.22 14.72 3.00
C VAL A 21 5.41 15.85 4.01
N LEU A 22 4.43 16.08 4.88
CA LEU A 22 4.50 17.10 5.94
C LEU A 22 5.52 16.76 7.03
N ASP A 23 5.75 15.47 7.31
CA ASP A 23 6.78 14.95 8.23
C ASP A 23 8.21 15.13 7.69
N THR A 24 8.39 15.73 6.51
CA THR A 24 9.70 16.27 6.12
C THR A 24 10.08 17.51 6.94
N HIS A 25 9.13 18.06 7.71
CA HIS A 25 9.32 19.18 8.65
C HIS A 25 9.94 20.39 7.95
N GLU A 26 11.05 20.93 8.44
CA GLU A 26 11.75 22.06 7.82
C GLU A 26 12.24 21.76 6.39
N ARG A 27 12.45 20.49 6.04
CA ARG A 27 12.84 20.08 4.68
C ARG A 27 11.70 20.25 3.67
N LEU A 28 10.45 20.44 4.12
CA LEU A 28 9.34 20.81 3.25
C LEU A 28 9.63 22.12 2.49
N LEU A 29 10.35 23.05 3.13
CA LEU A 29 10.76 24.30 2.48
C LEU A 29 11.65 24.04 1.26
N LYS A 30 12.52 23.02 1.33
CA LYS A 30 13.34 22.60 0.18
C LYS A 30 12.49 22.04 -0.97
N ILE A 31 11.39 21.36 -0.65
CA ILE A 31 10.44 20.86 -1.66
C ILE A 31 9.78 22.05 -2.36
N VAL A 32 9.30 23.05 -1.61
CA VAL A 32 8.66 24.26 -2.15
C VAL A 32 9.64 25.18 -2.90
N GLU A 33 10.92 25.18 -2.52
CA GLU A 33 11.98 25.85 -3.26
C GLU A 33 12.24 25.18 -4.62
N ALA A 34 12.15 23.85 -4.67
CA ALA A 34 12.42 23.07 -5.87
C ALA A 34 11.21 22.88 -6.80
N ALA A 35 9.98 22.94 -6.25
CA ALA A 35 8.76 22.65 -6.98
C ALA A 35 7.62 23.63 -6.63
N ASP A 36 6.88 24.03 -7.67
CA ASP A 36 5.60 24.70 -7.53
C ASP A 36 4.49 23.63 -7.49
N ILE A 37 3.67 23.67 -6.44
CA ILE A 37 2.58 22.71 -6.23
C ILE A 37 1.33 23.22 -6.93
N TYR A 38 0.89 22.47 -7.95
CA TYR A 38 -0.27 22.82 -8.78
C TYR A 38 -1.53 22.02 -8.43
N PHE A 39 -1.38 20.96 -7.65
CA PHE A 39 -2.51 20.18 -7.16
C PHE A 39 -2.12 19.46 -5.87
N TRP A 40 -2.76 19.80 -4.76
CA TRP A 40 -2.61 19.08 -3.49
C TRP A 40 -3.84 19.32 -2.59
N PRO A 41 -4.91 18.51 -2.74
CA PRO A 41 -6.21 18.81 -2.12
C PRO A 41 -6.21 18.96 -0.59
N ILE A 42 -5.27 18.33 0.11
CA ILE A 42 -5.17 18.41 1.58
C ILE A 42 -4.60 19.76 2.06
N ALA A 43 -3.81 20.43 1.22
CA ALA A 43 -3.02 21.61 1.61
C ALA A 43 -3.41 22.88 0.84
N MET A 44 -4.11 22.75 -0.29
CA MET A 44 -4.40 23.84 -1.22
C MET A 44 -5.79 23.72 -1.83
N ASP A 45 -6.39 24.86 -2.20
CA ASP A 45 -7.80 24.96 -2.61
C ASP A 45 -8.10 24.57 -4.07
N PHE A 46 -7.13 24.00 -4.79
CA PHE A 46 -7.32 23.53 -6.16
C PHE A 46 -8.47 22.52 -6.26
N LYS A 47 -9.29 22.65 -7.30
CA LYS A 47 -10.43 21.78 -7.60
C LYS A 47 -10.14 20.93 -8.84
N TYR A 48 -10.94 19.88 -9.06
CA TYR A 48 -10.73 18.97 -10.19
C TYR A 48 -10.81 19.69 -11.55
N LYS A 49 -11.71 20.67 -11.69
CA LYS A 49 -11.81 21.53 -12.89
C LYS A 49 -10.50 22.25 -13.24
N ASP A 50 -9.71 22.61 -12.23
CA ASP A 50 -8.44 23.32 -12.43
C ASP A 50 -7.41 22.36 -13.04
N VAL A 51 -7.44 21.08 -12.65
CA VAL A 51 -6.62 20.01 -13.23
C VAL A 51 -7.08 19.65 -14.65
N GLU A 52 -8.39 19.60 -14.88
CA GLU A 52 -8.95 19.34 -16.21
C GLU A 52 -8.53 20.40 -17.25
N ALA A 53 -8.48 21.67 -16.82
CA ALA A 53 -8.07 22.81 -17.63
C ALA A 53 -6.56 22.88 -17.90
N MET A 54 -5.72 22.12 -17.18
CA MET A 54 -4.29 22.06 -17.45
C MET A 54 -4.03 21.47 -18.84
N GLU A 55 -2.94 21.87 -19.50
CA GLU A 55 -2.49 21.20 -20.71
C GLU A 55 -2.03 19.75 -20.40
N ASP A 56 -2.04 18.88 -21.40
CA ASP A 56 -1.55 17.51 -21.22
C ASP A 56 -0.03 17.52 -20.99
N GLY A 57 0.44 16.70 -20.05
CA GLY A 57 1.83 16.74 -19.60
C GLY A 57 2.25 18.05 -18.92
N PHE A 58 1.31 18.87 -18.44
CA PHE A 58 1.62 20.11 -17.72
C PHE A 58 2.42 19.86 -16.43
N LEU A 59 2.08 18.82 -15.66
CA LEU A 59 2.81 18.43 -14.45
C LEU A 59 4.08 17.67 -14.81
N ASP A 60 5.21 18.06 -14.23
CA ASP A 60 6.47 17.33 -14.41
C ASP A 60 6.44 16.01 -13.64
N VAL A 61 5.90 16.03 -12.42
CA VAL A 61 5.74 14.83 -11.59
C VAL A 61 4.40 14.85 -10.84
N CYS A 62 3.76 13.69 -10.73
CA CYS A 62 2.62 13.48 -9.86
C CYS A 62 2.90 12.36 -8.86
N LEU A 63 2.80 12.68 -7.57
CA LEU A 63 2.79 11.72 -6.47
C LEU A 63 1.35 11.29 -6.21
N PHE A 64 0.94 10.18 -6.82
CA PHE A 64 -0.38 9.62 -6.63
C PHE A 64 -0.35 8.64 -5.46
N ASN A 65 -1.08 8.96 -4.40
CA ASN A 65 -1.23 8.13 -3.21
C ASN A 65 -2.64 7.55 -3.11
N GLY A 66 -2.77 6.38 -2.48
CA GLY A 66 -4.04 5.66 -2.39
C GLY A 66 -4.27 4.65 -3.52
N ALA A 67 -5.15 3.69 -3.25
CA ALA A 67 -5.57 2.67 -4.21
C ALA A 67 -6.78 3.15 -5.03
N ILE A 68 -7.22 2.34 -6.00
CA ILE A 68 -8.42 2.61 -6.79
C ILE A 68 -9.56 1.74 -6.25
N ARG A 69 -10.58 2.37 -5.65
CA ARG A 69 -11.75 1.68 -5.06
C ARG A 69 -13.09 2.09 -5.68
N ASN A 70 -13.14 3.21 -6.36
CA ASN A 70 -14.35 3.72 -6.99
C ASN A 70 -14.04 4.43 -8.31
N SER A 71 -15.10 4.77 -9.03
CA SER A 71 -15.04 5.46 -10.33
C SER A 71 -14.36 6.84 -10.29
N GLU A 72 -14.47 7.60 -9.20
CA GLU A 72 -13.77 8.88 -9.04
C GLU A 72 -12.25 8.68 -8.96
N ASN A 73 -11.80 7.70 -8.18
CA ASN A 73 -10.38 7.37 -8.08
C ASN A 73 -9.81 6.98 -9.45
N GLU A 74 -10.56 6.19 -10.22
CA GLU A 74 -10.15 5.78 -11.57
C GLU A 74 -10.10 6.97 -12.53
N HIS A 75 -11.13 7.82 -12.51
CA HIS A 75 -11.18 9.04 -13.31
C HIS A 75 -9.96 9.92 -13.03
N LEU A 76 -9.66 10.18 -11.76
CA LEU A 76 -8.53 11.03 -11.37
C LEU A 76 -7.17 10.37 -11.65
N ALA A 77 -7.05 9.05 -11.54
CA ALA A 77 -5.84 8.35 -11.99
C ALA A 77 -5.59 8.56 -13.49
N LYS A 78 -6.62 8.43 -14.32
CA LYS A 78 -6.54 8.66 -15.78
C LYS A 78 -6.27 10.12 -16.12
N LEU A 79 -6.95 11.05 -15.44
CA LEU A 79 -6.76 12.49 -15.64
C LEU A 79 -5.34 12.90 -15.27
N LEU A 80 -4.88 12.57 -14.06
CA LEU A 80 -3.54 12.94 -13.60
C LEU A 80 -2.45 12.27 -14.41
N ARG A 81 -2.64 11.02 -14.87
CA ARG A 81 -1.71 10.40 -15.82
C ARG A 81 -1.59 11.21 -17.10
N LYS A 82 -2.71 11.67 -17.66
CA LYS A 82 -2.74 12.50 -18.87
C LYS A 82 -2.07 13.87 -18.65
N LYS A 83 -2.25 14.46 -17.46
CA LYS A 83 -1.65 15.74 -17.09
C LYS A 83 -0.19 15.65 -16.64
N SER A 84 0.36 14.45 -16.42
CA SER A 84 1.71 14.28 -15.84
C SER A 84 2.69 13.62 -16.80
N LYS A 85 3.91 14.16 -16.87
CA LYS A 85 5.04 13.53 -17.56
C LYS A 85 5.52 12.29 -16.81
N VAL A 86 5.63 12.40 -15.48
CA VAL A 86 6.02 11.30 -14.60
C VAL A 86 4.93 11.05 -13.56
N MET A 87 4.48 9.80 -13.46
CA MET A 87 3.51 9.31 -12.49
C MET A 87 4.23 8.40 -11.49
N VAL A 88 4.07 8.71 -10.21
CA VAL A 88 4.69 7.97 -9.11
C VAL A 88 3.60 7.34 -8.26
N ALA A 89 3.64 6.01 -8.09
CA ALA A 89 2.85 5.32 -7.07
C ALA A 89 3.49 5.59 -5.70
N TYR A 90 2.92 6.54 -4.96
CA TYR A 90 3.43 6.99 -3.68
C TYR A 90 2.67 6.29 -2.54
N GLY A 91 3.34 5.34 -1.89
CA GLY A 91 2.82 4.54 -0.79
C GLY A 91 2.26 3.17 -1.18
N ALA A 92 2.11 2.31 -0.17
CA ALA A 92 1.70 0.91 -0.33
C ALA A 92 0.33 0.74 -0.99
N CYS A 93 -0.60 1.68 -0.75
CA CYS A 93 -1.93 1.65 -1.37
C CYS A 93 -1.84 1.82 -2.90
N ALA A 94 -1.12 2.84 -3.38
CA ALA A 94 -0.95 3.08 -4.81
C ALA A 94 -0.13 1.97 -5.48
N ALA A 95 0.91 1.49 -4.78
CA ALA A 95 1.84 0.49 -5.29
C ALA A 95 1.24 -0.93 -5.35
N PHE A 96 0.53 -1.34 -4.31
CA PHE A 96 0.18 -2.76 -4.07
C PHE A 96 -1.28 -2.96 -3.61
N GLY A 97 -2.08 -1.90 -3.53
CA GLY A 97 -3.46 -1.89 -3.03
C GLY A 97 -3.59 -1.62 -1.53
N GLY A 98 -2.53 -1.86 -0.74
CA GLY A 98 -2.46 -1.52 0.68
C GLY A 98 -3.48 -2.28 1.54
N ILE A 99 -3.77 -1.73 2.72
CA ILE A 99 -4.80 -2.27 3.64
C ILE A 99 -6.18 -2.37 2.97
N PRO A 100 -6.65 -1.38 2.18
CA PRO A 100 -7.94 -1.47 1.51
C PRO A 100 -8.11 -2.75 0.68
N ALA A 101 -7.03 -3.27 0.09
CA ALA A 101 -7.09 -4.45 -0.76
C ALA A 101 -7.44 -5.76 -0.02
N LEU A 102 -7.50 -5.77 1.32
CA LEU A 102 -8.12 -6.86 2.06
C LEU A 102 -9.61 -7.02 1.73
N ALA A 103 -10.25 -5.96 1.23
CA ALA A 103 -11.61 -6.01 0.69
C ALA A 103 -11.75 -7.01 -0.47
N ASN A 104 -10.67 -7.38 -1.16
CA ASN A 104 -10.67 -8.35 -2.27
C ASN A 104 -10.78 -9.81 -1.80
N PHE A 105 -10.95 -10.04 -0.49
CA PHE A 105 -11.29 -11.34 0.09
C PHE A 105 -12.75 -11.42 0.53
N THR A 106 -13.55 -10.40 0.20
CA THR A 106 -15.00 -10.36 0.38
C THR A 106 -15.62 -9.64 -0.82
N THR A 107 -16.95 -9.54 -0.86
CA THR A 107 -17.65 -8.83 -1.94
C THR A 107 -18.07 -7.43 -1.51
N ARG A 108 -18.28 -6.55 -2.50
CA ARG A 108 -18.87 -5.23 -2.25
C ARG A 108 -20.18 -5.34 -1.48
N GLU A 109 -21.04 -6.27 -1.84
CA GLU A 109 -22.36 -6.44 -1.24
C GLU A 109 -22.24 -6.70 0.27
N LYS A 110 -21.34 -7.60 0.68
CA LYS A 110 -21.06 -7.87 2.10
C LYS A 110 -20.44 -6.68 2.83
N ILE A 111 -19.59 -5.90 2.17
CA ILE A 111 -19.01 -4.68 2.75
C ILE A 111 -20.10 -3.64 3.01
N LEU A 112 -20.96 -3.39 2.02
CA LEU A 112 -22.05 -2.42 2.14
C LEU A 112 -23.10 -2.89 3.15
N GLU A 113 -23.47 -4.17 3.14
CA GLU A 113 -24.32 -4.78 4.17
C GLU A 113 -23.74 -4.58 5.57
N LYS A 114 -22.44 -4.79 5.74
CA LYS A 114 -21.81 -4.56 7.04
C LYS A 114 -21.85 -3.09 7.45
N ALA A 115 -21.49 -2.19 6.56
CA ALA A 115 -21.37 -0.77 6.86
C ALA A 115 -22.72 -0.05 7.06
N TYR A 116 -23.75 -0.45 6.31
CA TYR A 116 -25.02 0.28 6.23
C TYR A 116 -26.23 -0.49 6.78
N GLN A 117 -26.07 -1.74 7.23
CA GLN A 117 -27.19 -2.53 7.76
C GLN A 117 -26.85 -3.25 9.06
N THR A 118 -25.75 -4.00 9.12
CA THR A 118 -25.52 -5.02 10.18
C THR A 118 -24.49 -4.61 11.24
N THR A 119 -24.03 -3.36 11.25
CA THR A 119 -23.32 -2.78 12.40
C THR A 119 -24.29 -2.49 13.54
N VAL A 120 -23.85 -2.75 14.77
CA VAL A 120 -24.69 -2.71 15.99
C VAL A 120 -25.38 -1.35 16.17
N SER A 121 -24.74 -0.28 15.73
CA SER A 121 -25.24 1.10 15.88
C SER A 121 -26.05 1.62 14.69
N THR A 122 -26.23 0.83 13.63
CA THR A 122 -26.88 1.31 12.41
C THR A 122 -28.39 1.11 12.50
N ASP A 123 -29.12 2.22 12.50
CA ASP A 123 -30.57 2.23 12.40
C ASP A 123 -31.00 2.39 10.93
N ASN A 124 -31.30 1.27 10.27
CA ASN A 124 -31.72 1.22 8.88
C ASN A 124 -32.83 0.17 8.66
N PRO A 125 -34.04 0.39 9.22
CA PRO A 125 -35.14 -0.57 9.16
C PRO A 125 -35.67 -0.77 7.74
N GLN A 126 -35.42 0.19 6.85
CA GLN A 126 -35.87 0.18 5.46
C GLN A 126 -34.87 -0.49 4.51
N GLY A 127 -33.66 -0.83 4.97
CA GLY A 127 -32.66 -1.48 4.14
C GLY A 127 -32.15 -0.61 3.00
N VAL A 128 -32.01 0.70 3.22
CA VAL A 128 -31.57 1.66 2.20
C VAL A 128 -30.05 1.64 2.10
N TYR A 129 -29.54 1.46 0.88
CA TYR A 129 -28.10 1.48 0.58
C TYR A 129 -27.74 2.69 -0.27
N PRO A 130 -26.53 3.27 -0.15
CA PRO A 130 -26.07 4.33 -1.04
C PRO A 130 -26.17 3.92 -2.51
N GLN A 131 -26.84 4.74 -3.32
CA GLN A 131 -26.98 4.55 -4.76
C GLN A 131 -26.11 5.57 -5.52
N PRO A 132 -25.47 5.20 -6.65
CA PRO A 132 -24.67 6.13 -7.45
C PRO A 132 -25.43 7.35 -7.97
N SER A 133 -26.75 7.24 -8.11
CA SER A 133 -27.64 8.34 -8.47
C SER A 133 -28.93 8.24 -7.66
N THR A 134 -29.40 9.39 -7.17
CA THR A 134 -30.66 9.52 -6.44
C THR A 134 -31.35 10.82 -6.87
N GLN A 135 -32.65 10.74 -7.18
CA GLN A 135 -33.45 11.92 -7.45
C GLN A 135 -33.85 12.61 -6.14
N MET A 136 -33.53 13.89 -6.01
CA MET A 136 -33.89 14.76 -4.88
C MET A 136 -34.72 15.96 -5.38
N PRO A 137 -35.39 16.72 -4.48
CA PRO A 137 -36.09 17.95 -4.84
C PRO A 137 -35.21 18.99 -5.55
N GLU A 138 -33.92 19.04 -5.21
CA GLU A 138 -32.93 19.96 -5.77
C GLU A 138 -32.34 19.48 -7.11
N GLY A 139 -32.63 18.24 -7.53
CA GLY A 139 -32.09 17.63 -8.75
C GLY A 139 -31.58 16.21 -8.52
N GLU A 140 -30.99 15.63 -9.56
CA GLU A 140 -30.27 14.35 -9.46
C GLU A 140 -28.93 14.57 -8.75
N ILE A 141 -28.70 13.86 -7.64
CA ILE A 141 -27.41 13.85 -6.95
C ILE A 141 -26.69 12.54 -7.26
N THR A 142 -25.37 12.61 -7.39
CA THR A 142 -24.54 11.46 -7.74
C THR A 142 -23.42 11.24 -6.74
N ILE A 143 -23.09 9.97 -6.49
CA ILE A 143 -21.88 9.57 -5.77
C ILE A 143 -21.07 8.59 -6.64
N PRO A 144 -19.75 8.45 -6.41
CA PRO A 144 -18.94 7.53 -7.19
C PRO A 144 -19.41 6.09 -7.08
N VAL A 145 -19.47 5.38 -8.20
CA VAL A 145 -19.70 3.93 -8.24
C VAL A 145 -18.58 3.23 -7.45
N PHE A 146 -18.96 2.49 -6.41
CA PHE A 146 -18.05 1.70 -5.58
C PHE A 146 -17.81 0.33 -6.22
N TYR A 147 -16.54 0.00 -6.46
CA TYR A 147 -16.16 -1.23 -7.15
C TYR A 147 -16.20 -2.43 -6.22
N ASN A 148 -16.25 -3.63 -6.81
CA ASN A 148 -16.12 -4.89 -6.07
C ASN A 148 -14.70 -5.08 -5.54
N ASN A 149 -13.71 -4.82 -6.39
CA ASN A 149 -12.29 -5.02 -6.10
C ASN A 149 -11.54 -3.69 -5.94
N VAL A 150 -10.44 -3.73 -5.17
CA VAL A 150 -9.40 -2.71 -5.08
C VAL A 150 -8.33 -2.99 -6.11
N TYR A 151 -7.91 -1.94 -6.82
CA TYR A 151 -6.85 -2.00 -7.81
C TYR A 151 -5.66 -1.14 -7.37
N LYS A 152 -4.45 -1.55 -7.75
CA LYS A 152 -3.25 -0.69 -7.65
C LYS A 152 -3.24 0.30 -8.80
N LEU A 153 -2.51 1.39 -8.67
CA LEU A 153 -2.45 2.44 -9.68
C LEU A 153 -2.01 1.91 -11.05
N SER A 154 -1.02 1.02 -11.07
CA SER A 154 -0.47 0.41 -12.29
C SER A 154 -1.41 -0.57 -13.00
N ASP A 155 -2.54 -0.94 -12.40
CA ASP A 155 -3.59 -1.69 -13.10
C ASP A 155 -4.41 -0.77 -14.03
N ILE A 156 -4.45 0.53 -13.74
CA ILE A 156 -5.29 1.53 -14.43
C ILE A 156 -4.48 2.37 -15.43
N VAL A 157 -3.29 2.84 -15.01
CA VAL A 157 -2.45 3.75 -15.79
C VAL A 157 -0.98 3.34 -15.75
N ALA A 158 -0.18 3.80 -16.72
CA ALA A 158 1.26 3.63 -16.68
C ALA A 158 1.88 4.44 -15.52
N VAL A 159 2.83 3.82 -14.81
CA VAL A 159 3.53 4.40 -13.66
C VAL A 159 5.03 4.23 -13.87
N GLU A 160 5.78 5.33 -13.81
CA GLU A 160 7.24 5.29 -13.99
C GLU A 160 7.97 4.86 -12.73
N TYR A 161 7.50 5.26 -11.54
CA TYR A 161 8.20 4.98 -10.29
C TYR A 161 7.27 4.55 -9.18
N THR A 162 7.80 3.76 -8.25
CA THR A 162 7.11 3.39 -7.01
C THR A 162 7.94 3.83 -5.82
N ILE A 163 7.31 4.50 -4.85
CA ILE A 163 7.90 4.77 -3.54
C ILE A 163 7.09 3.98 -2.51
N PRO A 164 7.60 2.87 -1.97
CA PRO A 164 6.84 1.99 -1.11
C PRO A 164 6.79 2.47 0.35
N GLY A 165 5.87 1.90 1.13
CA GLY A 165 5.71 2.17 2.56
C GLY A 165 4.29 2.58 2.93
N CYS A 166 3.90 2.34 4.19
CA CYS A 166 2.55 2.65 4.69
C CYS A 166 2.62 3.46 5.99
N PRO A 167 3.03 4.75 5.95
CA PRO A 167 3.44 5.50 4.75
C PRO A 167 4.94 5.33 4.40
N PRO A 168 5.39 5.83 3.23
CA PRO A 168 6.81 5.96 2.93
C PRO A 168 7.52 6.86 3.97
N PRO A 169 8.73 6.52 4.44
CA PRO A 169 9.49 7.39 5.32
C PRO A 169 9.88 8.71 4.65
N ALA A 170 9.91 9.80 5.41
CA ALA A 170 10.27 11.13 4.92
C ALA A 170 11.65 11.16 4.22
N ASP A 171 12.64 10.42 4.74
CA ASP A 171 13.97 10.34 4.12
C ASP A 171 13.93 9.69 2.74
N LEU A 172 13.05 8.71 2.53
CA LEU A 172 12.88 8.07 1.23
C LEU A 172 12.22 9.01 0.22
N LEU A 173 11.27 9.84 0.68
CA LEU A 173 10.71 10.91 -0.12
C LEU A 173 11.79 11.93 -0.51
N MET A 174 12.66 12.35 0.41
CA MET A 174 13.73 13.29 0.11
C MET A 174 14.74 12.75 -0.90
N ILE A 175 15.07 11.45 -0.84
CA ILE A 175 15.89 10.77 -1.87
C ILE A 175 15.20 10.85 -3.23
N ALA A 176 13.88 10.59 -3.29
CA ALA A 176 13.14 10.70 -4.53
C ALA A 176 13.11 12.13 -5.08
N VAL A 177 12.87 13.13 -4.21
CA VAL A 177 12.90 14.56 -4.59
C VAL A 177 14.26 14.95 -5.14
N GLU A 178 15.35 14.55 -4.47
CA GLU A 178 16.71 14.84 -4.95
C GLU A 178 16.98 14.19 -6.31
N ALA A 179 16.58 12.94 -6.52
CA ALA A 179 16.71 12.26 -7.81
C ALA A 179 15.93 12.97 -8.92
N ILE A 180 14.72 13.46 -8.63
CA ILE A 180 13.89 14.21 -9.59
C ILE A 180 14.55 15.56 -9.91
N VAL A 181 14.94 16.33 -8.90
CA VAL A 181 15.53 17.68 -9.05
C VAL A 181 16.85 17.65 -9.79
N THR A 182 17.69 16.64 -9.53
CA THR A 182 18.99 16.50 -10.19
C THR A 182 18.92 15.80 -11.55
N GLY A 183 17.73 15.33 -11.96
CA GLY A 183 17.55 14.54 -13.18
C GLY A 183 18.20 13.15 -13.14
N LYS A 184 18.67 12.70 -11.97
CA LYS A 184 19.31 11.39 -11.75
C LYS A 184 18.28 10.34 -11.38
N LEU A 185 17.25 10.22 -12.20
CA LEU A 185 16.20 9.23 -11.98
C LEU A 185 16.67 7.82 -12.36
N PRO A 186 16.27 6.78 -11.60
CA PRO A 186 16.52 5.41 -12.02
C PRO A 186 15.71 5.07 -13.30
N PRO A 187 15.98 3.91 -13.95
CA PRO A 187 15.19 3.47 -15.09
C PRO A 187 13.70 3.41 -14.76
N ALA A 188 12.85 3.79 -15.69
CA ALA A 188 11.40 3.67 -15.54
C ALA A 188 10.99 2.22 -15.17
N GLY A 189 9.99 2.09 -14.30
CA GLY A 189 9.56 0.85 -13.65
C GLY A 189 10.27 0.55 -12.33
N SER A 190 11.23 1.39 -11.91
CA SER A 190 12.00 1.17 -10.69
C SER A 190 11.23 1.53 -9.42
N THR A 191 11.48 0.79 -8.34
CA THR A 191 11.06 1.14 -6.99
C THR A 191 12.18 1.93 -6.31
N ILE A 192 11.89 3.15 -5.84
CA ILE A 192 12.83 3.98 -5.08
C ILE A 192 12.84 3.48 -3.63
N ALA A 193 13.60 2.41 -3.39
CA ALA A 193 13.89 1.78 -2.10
C ALA A 193 14.99 0.73 -2.33
N GLY A 194 15.39 -0.03 -1.29
CA GLY A 194 16.35 -1.12 -1.46
C GLY A 194 15.85 -2.20 -2.43
N GLU A 195 16.76 -2.90 -3.12
CA GLU A 195 16.37 -3.99 -4.04
C GLU A 195 16.17 -5.33 -3.33
N LYS A 196 16.85 -5.49 -2.20
CA LYS A 196 16.93 -6.72 -1.42
C LYS A 196 15.81 -6.84 -0.39
N THR A 197 15.82 -7.94 0.36
CA THR A 197 14.85 -8.19 1.43
C THR A 197 15.22 -7.42 2.69
N LEU A 198 14.25 -7.20 3.58
CA LEU A 198 14.49 -6.52 4.85
C LEU A 198 15.47 -7.29 5.75
N CYS A 199 15.64 -8.60 5.54
CA CYS A 199 16.60 -9.42 6.26
C CYS A 199 18.05 -8.95 6.10
N ASP A 200 18.38 -8.33 4.95
CA ASP A 200 19.73 -7.80 4.66
C ASP A 200 20.09 -6.57 5.50
N GLU A 201 19.10 -5.80 5.95
CA GLU A 201 19.28 -4.65 6.84
C GLU A 201 18.91 -4.97 8.31
N CYS A 202 18.45 -6.19 8.57
CA CYS A 202 17.91 -6.59 9.88
C CYS A 202 19.04 -6.82 10.89
N PRO A 203 19.06 -6.10 12.03
CA PRO A 203 20.15 -6.17 13.00
C PRO A 203 20.11 -7.42 13.89
N LEU A 204 19.00 -8.17 13.88
CA LEU A 204 18.84 -9.35 14.71
C LEU A 204 19.73 -10.49 14.23
N GLU A 205 20.24 -11.26 15.19
CA GLU A 205 21.05 -12.45 14.99
C GLU A 205 20.20 -13.56 14.35
N LYS A 206 20.73 -14.19 13.30
CA LYS A 206 20.03 -15.23 12.52
C LYS A 206 20.86 -16.50 12.56
N SER A 207 20.22 -17.64 12.78
CA SER A 207 20.88 -18.93 12.75
C SER A 207 21.17 -19.35 11.30
N GLU A 208 22.24 -20.11 11.05
CA GLU A 208 22.54 -20.62 9.70
C GLU A 208 21.44 -21.57 9.18
N LYS A 209 20.83 -22.33 10.09
CA LYS A 209 19.74 -23.28 9.81
C LYS A 209 18.54 -22.94 10.69
N PRO A 210 17.74 -21.93 10.32
CA PRO A 210 16.58 -21.54 11.11
C PRO A 210 15.55 -22.67 11.11
N VAL A 211 15.07 -23.03 12.29
CA VAL A 211 14.02 -24.04 12.48
C VAL A 211 12.95 -23.48 13.39
N ILE A 212 11.70 -23.52 12.95
CA ILE A 212 10.52 -23.12 13.73
C ILE A 212 9.73 -24.35 14.11
N THR A 213 9.46 -24.52 15.39
CA THR A 213 8.65 -25.62 15.94
C THR A 213 7.25 -25.18 16.35
N GLU A 214 7.04 -23.88 16.54
CA GLU A 214 5.76 -23.30 16.95
C GLU A 214 5.60 -21.89 16.37
N ILE A 215 4.36 -21.53 16.03
CA ILE A 215 4.01 -20.17 15.64
C ILE A 215 3.28 -19.50 16.80
N LYS A 216 3.70 -18.27 17.12
CA LYS A 216 3.17 -17.44 18.18
C LYS A 216 2.63 -16.13 17.62
N ARG A 217 1.60 -15.62 18.27
CA ARG A 217 1.07 -14.27 18.06
C ARG A 217 1.81 -13.30 18.99
N PRO A 218 1.99 -12.02 18.60
CA PRO A 218 2.79 -11.06 19.36
C PRO A 218 2.40 -10.88 20.84
N PHE A 219 1.15 -11.15 21.25
CA PHE A 219 0.74 -11.04 22.66
C PHE A 219 1.07 -12.29 23.50
N GLN A 220 1.46 -13.40 22.87
CA GLN A 220 1.72 -14.66 23.56
C GLN A 220 3.15 -14.76 24.09
N VAL A 221 4.05 -13.89 23.63
CA VAL A 221 5.47 -13.96 23.95
C VAL A 221 6.09 -12.57 23.92
N ILE A 222 7.01 -12.31 24.85
CA ILE A 222 7.89 -11.16 24.80
C ILE A 222 9.18 -11.64 24.12
N PRO A 223 9.52 -11.13 22.91
CA PRO A 223 10.72 -11.57 22.22
C PRO A 223 11.99 -11.09 22.94
N ASP A 224 13.08 -11.84 22.80
CA ASP A 224 14.34 -11.60 23.51
C ASP A 224 15.10 -10.32 23.12
N GLY A 225 14.69 -9.67 22.03
CA GLY A 225 15.27 -8.43 21.51
C GLY A 225 16.61 -8.58 20.78
N LYS A 226 17.16 -9.79 20.64
CA LYS A 226 18.47 -10.04 19.99
C LYS A 226 18.38 -11.01 18.83
N LYS A 227 17.60 -12.08 18.97
CA LYS A 227 17.47 -13.13 17.94
C LYS A 227 16.38 -12.80 16.94
N CYS A 228 16.50 -13.37 15.76
CA CYS A 228 15.50 -13.27 14.70
C CYS A 228 14.09 -13.59 15.22
N LEU A 229 13.16 -12.62 15.12
CA LEU A 229 11.78 -12.78 15.57
C LEU A 229 11.07 -13.96 14.89
N LEU A 230 11.42 -14.22 13.61
CA LEU A 230 10.87 -15.34 12.86
C LEU A 230 11.28 -16.69 13.48
N GLU A 231 12.55 -16.83 13.86
CA GLU A 231 13.06 -18.04 14.54
C GLU A 231 12.46 -18.23 15.94
N GLN A 232 12.01 -17.14 16.58
CA GLN A 232 11.28 -17.19 17.85
C GLN A 232 9.79 -17.59 17.69
N GLY A 233 9.35 -17.88 16.45
CA GLY A 233 7.98 -18.28 16.13
C GLY A 233 7.04 -17.13 15.80
N LEU A 234 7.50 -15.88 15.75
CA LEU A 234 6.66 -14.73 15.40
C LEU A 234 6.69 -14.52 13.88
N ILE A 235 5.53 -14.61 13.22
CA ILE A 235 5.45 -14.39 11.77
C ILE A 235 5.95 -12.98 11.42
N CYS A 236 7.13 -12.91 10.81
CA CYS A 236 7.79 -11.70 10.38
C CYS A 236 7.92 -11.71 8.86
N MET A 237 7.34 -10.72 8.19
CA MET A 237 7.31 -10.63 6.72
C MET A 237 8.66 -10.21 6.10
N GLY A 238 9.69 -9.99 6.91
CA GLY A 238 11.00 -9.49 6.47
C GLY A 238 11.61 -10.24 5.27
N PRO A 239 11.61 -11.58 5.25
CA PRO A 239 12.16 -12.37 4.14
C PRO A 239 11.45 -12.16 2.78
N ALA A 240 10.22 -11.66 2.79
CA ALA A 240 9.44 -11.39 1.58
C ALA A 240 9.22 -9.89 1.32
N THR A 241 9.82 -9.03 2.15
CA THR A 241 9.56 -7.58 2.12
C THR A 241 10.81 -6.83 1.70
N ARG A 242 10.64 -5.82 0.86
CA ARG A 242 11.70 -4.93 0.42
C ARG A 242 12.36 -4.16 1.57
N SER A 243 13.66 -3.95 1.48
CA SER A 243 14.45 -3.16 2.43
C SER A 243 14.32 -1.64 2.20
N GLY A 244 14.89 -0.82 3.09
CA GLY A 244 14.84 0.65 2.99
C GLY A 244 13.91 1.35 3.98
N CYS A 245 13.21 0.61 4.86
CA CYS A 245 12.40 1.20 5.93
C CYS A 245 13.19 1.50 7.21
N GLY A 246 14.51 1.25 7.20
CA GLY A 246 15.37 1.42 8.37
C GLY A 246 15.01 0.49 9.54
N THR A 247 14.34 -0.64 9.25
CA THR A 247 13.93 -1.69 10.18
C THR A 247 13.13 -1.21 11.41
N ALA A 248 12.32 -0.15 11.23
CA ALA A 248 11.61 0.52 12.32
C ALA A 248 10.83 -0.41 13.26
N CYS A 249 10.08 -1.39 12.73
CA CYS A 249 9.35 -2.35 13.55
C CYS A 249 10.29 -3.23 14.39
N ILE A 250 11.40 -3.67 13.79
CA ILE A 250 12.36 -4.58 14.44
C ILE A 250 13.06 -3.89 15.61
N LYS A 251 13.39 -2.59 15.46
CA LYS A 251 14.00 -1.76 16.52
C LYS A 251 13.14 -1.65 17.78
N VAL A 252 11.82 -1.80 17.65
CA VAL A 252 10.88 -1.82 18.77
C VAL A 252 10.38 -3.23 19.08
N ASN A 253 11.17 -4.25 18.74
CA ASN A 253 10.91 -5.66 19.03
C ASN A 253 9.59 -6.21 18.44
N MET A 254 9.18 -5.68 17.28
CA MET A 254 7.96 -6.09 16.58
C MET A 254 8.28 -6.70 15.21
N PRO A 255 7.60 -7.79 14.82
CA PRO A 255 7.84 -8.41 13.51
C PRO A 255 7.45 -7.48 12.37
N CYS A 256 8.21 -7.56 11.28
CA CYS A 256 7.88 -6.85 10.04
C CYS A 256 6.48 -7.25 9.56
N ARG A 257 5.68 -6.25 9.17
CA ARG A 257 4.30 -6.43 8.68
C ARG A 257 4.19 -6.42 7.16
N GLY A 258 5.27 -6.15 6.43
CA GLY A 258 5.30 -6.24 4.97
C GLY A 258 4.87 -4.99 4.20
N CYS A 259 4.75 -3.82 4.85
CA CYS A 259 4.20 -2.61 4.22
C CYS A 259 5.04 -2.03 3.07
N PHE A 260 6.30 -2.42 2.94
CA PHE A 260 7.16 -2.02 1.82
C PHE A 260 6.93 -2.85 0.56
N GLY A 261 6.06 -3.87 0.63
CA GLY A 261 5.78 -4.77 -0.48
C GLY A 261 6.97 -5.66 -0.85
N PRO A 262 6.88 -6.38 -1.97
CA PRO A 262 7.87 -7.35 -2.37
C PRO A 262 9.22 -6.73 -2.80
N ALA A 263 10.30 -7.48 -2.55
CA ALA A 263 11.61 -7.21 -3.14
C ALA A 263 11.60 -7.43 -4.67
N LYS A 264 12.66 -7.00 -5.37
CA LYS A 264 12.70 -6.90 -6.86
C LYS A 264 12.28 -8.18 -7.59
N ASP A 265 12.75 -9.33 -7.14
CA ASP A 265 12.49 -10.62 -7.81
C ASP A 265 11.28 -11.37 -7.26
N ILE A 266 10.52 -10.74 -6.36
CA ILE A 266 9.33 -11.33 -5.75
C ILE A 266 8.08 -10.75 -6.43
N LYS A 267 7.32 -11.59 -7.11
CA LYS A 267 6.05 -11.16 -7.73
C LYS A 267 4.91 -11.08 -6.72
N ASP A 268 4.81 -12.09 -5.87
CA ASP A 268 3.78 -12.21 -4.84
C ASP A 268 4.44 -12.36 -3.47
N GLN A 269 4.27 -11.33 -2.64
CA GLN A 269 4.85 -11.27 -1.29
C GLN A 269 4.28 -12.37 -0.37
N GLY A 270 2.97 -12.59 -0.42
CA GLY A 270 2.29 -13.55 0.46
C GLY A 270 2.67 -14.97 0.12
N ALA A 271 2.65 -15.32 -1.18
CA ALA A 271 3.08 -16.64 -1.65
C ALA A 271 4.57 -16.91 -1.36
N LYS A 272 5.44 -15.91 -1.54
CA LYS A 272 6.86 -16.06 -1.22
C LYS A 272 7.10 -16.25 0.27
N MET A 273 6.38 -15.51 1.12
CA MET A 273 6.47 -15.71 2.57
C MET A 273 5.95 -17.09 2.99
N LEU A 274 4.84 -17.55 2.41
CA LEU A 274 4.31 -18.89 2.68
C LEU A 274 5.33 -19.97 2.31
N SER A 275 5.98 -19.84 1.13
CA SER A 275 7.07 -20.73 0.70
C SER A 275 8.26 -20.70 1.67
N ALA A 276 8.62 -19.52 2.18
CA ALA A 276 9.68 -19.38 3.18
C ALA A 276 9.31 -20.08 4.50
N LEU A 277 8.07 -19.88 5.00
CA LEU A 277 7.57 -20.55 6.21
C LEU A 277 7.58 -22.07 6.05
N ALA A 278 7.06 -22.59 4.94
CA ALA A 278 7.03 -24.03 4.66
C ALA A 278 8.43 -24.66 4.63
N SER A 279 9.48 -23.88 4.35
CA SER A 279 10.87 -24.36 4.29
C SER A 279 11.58 -24.39 5.65
N ILE A 280 11.13 -23.61 6.63
CA ILE A 280 11.78 -23.46 7.93
C ILE A 280 10.98 -24.06 9.09
N VAL A 281 9.68 -24.29 8.89
CA VAL A 281 8.83 -24.97 9.86
C VAL A 281 9.15 -26.46 9.85
N LYS A 282 9.46 -27.03 11.02
CA LYS A 282 9.72 -28.46 11.16
C LYS A 282 8.41 -29.22 11.31
N PHE A 283 8.02 -29.95 10.28
CA PHE A 283 6.93 -30.91 10.30
C PHE A 283 7.47 -32.29 10.65
N GLU A 284 7.30 -32.72 11.91
CA GLU A 284 7.74 -34.06 12.35
C GLU A 284 6.72 -35.15 12.01
N ASP A 285 5.44 -34.82 12.16
CA ASP A 285 4.28 -35.68 11.89
C ASP A 285 3.07 -34.84 11.46
N GLU A 286 2.05 -35.49 10.93
CA GLU A 286 0.83 -34.85 10.39
C GLU A 286 0.07 -34.08 11.49
N GLN A 287 0.00 -34.62 12.71
CA GLN A 287 -0.71 -33.97 13.82
C GLN A 287 -0.05 -32.66 14.25
N LYS A 288 1.28 -32.62 14.31
CA LYS A 288 2.05 -31.41 14.60
C LYS A 288 1.97 -30.42 13.44
N ALA A 289 1.95 -30.89 12.20
CA ALA A 289 1.75 -30.04 11.04
C ALA A 289 0.41 -29.31 11.10
N ASP A 290 -0.68 -30.04 11.35
CA ASP A 290 -2.01 -29.46 11.52
C ASP A 290 -2.03 -28.45 12.66
N LYS A 291 -1.40 -28.77 13.80
CA LYS A 291 -1.34 -27.85 14.94
C LYS A 291 -0.64 -26.53 14.60
N ILE A 292 0.48 -26.59 13.86
CA ILE A 292 1.21 -25.38 13.45
C ILE A 292 0.42 -24.60 12.42
N ILE A 293 -0.16 -25.26 11.41
CA ILE A 293 -0.98 -24.60 10.38
C ILE A 293 -2.17 -23.89 11.04
N ASN A 294 -2.89 -24.58 11.92
CA ASN A 294 -4.07 -24.05 12.61
C ASN A 294 -3.74 -22.94 13.62
N SER A 295 -2.48 -22.81 14.05
CA SER A 295 -2.06 -21.69 14.90
C SER A 295 -2.01 -20.34 14.16
N MET A 296 -1.90 -20.37 12.82
CA MET A 296 -2.02 -19.19 11.97
C MET A 296 -3.49 -18.89 11.67
N VAL A 297 -4.17 -18.28 12.64
CA VAL A 297 -5.62 -18.02 12.62
C VAL A 297 -6.10 -17.23 11.38
N ASP A 298 -5.27 -16.32 10.88
CA ASP A 298 -5.59 -15.49 9.71
C ASP A 298 -4.36 -15.39 8.78
N ALA A 299 -4.12 -16.46 8.02
CA ALA A 299 -3.03 -16.51 7.06
C ALA A 299 -3.18 -15.42 5.98
N THR A 300 -4.38 -15.24 5.45
CA THR A 300 -4.65 -14.27 4.38
C THR A 300 -4.36 -12.84 4.83
N GLY A 301 -4.95 -12.38 5.94
CA GLY A 301 -4.73 -11.04 6.46
C GLY A 301 -3.32 -10.81 6.99
N THR A 302 -2.61 -11.88 7.38
CA THR A 302 -1.19 -11.78 7.76
C THR A 302 -0.27 -11.64 6.55
N LEU A 303 -0.43 -12.49 5.54
CA LEU A 303 0.48 -12.59 4.40
C LEU A 303 0.20 -11.56 3.30
N TYR A 304 -1.05 -11.10 3.17
CA TYR A 304 -1.48 -10.15 2.13
C TYR A 304 -1.92 -8.79 2.67
N ARG A 305 -1.56 -8.46 3.93
CA ARG A 305 -2.00 -7.25 4.64
C ARG A 305 -1.93 -5.96 3.82
N PHE A 306 -0.87 -5.79 3.04
CA PHE A 306 -0.64 -4.59 2.22
C PHE A 306 -0.58 -4.89 0.72
N GLY A 307 -0.65 -6.16 0.32
CA GLY A 307 -0.36 -6.62 -1.04
C GLY A 307 -1.53 -7.35 -1.71
N GLY A 308 -2.73 -7.29 -1.14
CA GLY A 308 -3.91 -8.04 -1.62
C GLY A 308 -4.29 -7.76 -3.08
N ALA A 309 -4.01 -6.57 -3.61
CA ALA A 309 -4.29 -6.27 -5.02
C ALA A 309 -3.23 -6.83 -5.97
N ASN A 310 -2.07 -7.23 -5.44
CA ASN A 310 -0.99 -7.88 -6.18
C ASN A 310 -0.95 -9.40 -5.99
N ALA A 311 -1.90 -9.96 -5.22
CA ALA A 311 -2.00 -11.39 -4.97
C ALA A 311 -2.32 -12.14 -6.27
N ILE A 312 -1.62 -13.25 -6.51
CA ILE A 312 -1.91 -14.17 -7.62
C ILE A 312 -3.25 -14.87 -7.38
N LEU A 313 -3.58 -15.12 -6.11
CA LEU A 313 -4.81 -15.77 -5.69
C LEU A 313 -5.73 -14.74 -5.02
N SER A 314 -6.78 -14.33 -5.73
CA SER A 314 -7.87 -13.53 -5.18
C SER A 314 -9.19 -14.23 -5.45
N PRO A 315 -10.06 -14.42 -4.44
CA PRO A 315 -11.33 -15.12 -4.61
C PRO A 315 -12.35 -14.32 -5.42
N THR A 316 -12.22 -12.99 -5.46
CA THR A 316 -13.18 -12.10 -6.12
C THR A 316 -12.63 -11.39 -7.35
N ARG A 317 -11.36 -11.62 -7.69
CA ARG A 317 -10.68 -10.94 -8.80
C ARG A 317 -9.96 -11.95 -9.69
N SER A 318 -10.28 -11.91 -10.97
CA SER A 318 -9.52 -12.61 -12.01
C SER A 318 -8.26 -11.82 -12.40
N LYS A 319 -7.17 -12.52 -12.75
CA LYS A 319 -5.90 -11.88 -13.10
C LYS A 319 -6.07 -11.03 -14.37
N GLY A 320 -5.81 -9.73 -14.27
CA GLY A 320 -5.95 -8.79 -15.39
C GLY A 320 -7.32 -8.15 -15.52
N GLU A 321 -8.26 -8.46 -14.61
CA GLU A 321 -9.52 -7.73 -14.47
C GLU A 321 -9.21 -6.26 -14.20
N LYS A 322 -9.81 -5.39 -15.02
CA LYS A 322 -9.85 -3.95 -14.86
C LYS A 322 -11.25 -3.57 -14.37
N PRO A 323 -11.41 -2.40 -13.71
CA PRO A 323 -12.72 -1.91 -13.31
C PRO A 323 -13.74 -1.86 -14.45
#